data_AF-A0A1A5CZE8-F1
#
_entry.id   AF-A0A1A5CZE8-F1
#
_cell.length_a   1.000
_cell.length_b   1.000
_cell.length_c   1.000
_cell.angle_alpha   90.00
_cell.angle_beta   90.00
_cell.angle_gamma   90.00
#
_symmetry.space_group_name_H-M   'P 1'
#
loop_
_entity.id
_entity.type
_entity.pdbx_description
1 polymer ?
#
loop_
_entity_poly.entity_id
_entity_poly.type
_entity_poly.pdbx_seq_one_letter_code
_entity_poly.pdbx_strand_id
1 'polypeptide(L)'
;MSQADLLDQDPVFQLKGSMLAVTVLELAHNDLSRLDRQLADKVAQAPNFFRDTPLVLALDKLPDGEGQLDLQGVLDICRRHGLRTLAIRANREEDLRLATMLDIPVLPPSGSRDRPLEPRDAVAAPANEGIVRRPRSEKLAEPVVEKAIDKANGKTADKAPEKAPEKTSEKAAEPAAPAVRPTKLVTTPVRGGVQIYAAGGDLIVLAPVSPGAELLADGNIHVYGPMRGRALAGVKGDTSARIFCQQLGAELVSIAGNYKVAEDLRRSPQWGQAVHVSLSGDVLNITRL
;
A
#
# COMPACT_ATOMS: atom_id res chain seq x y z
N MET A 1 -4.77 -43.54 -11.09
CA MET A 1 -4.39 -42.14 -11.33
C MET A 1 -3.66 -42.13 -12.66
N SER A 2 -4.30 -41.63 -13.71
CA SER A 2 -3.73 -41.66 -15.05
C SER A 2 -2.67 -40.56 -15.16
N GLN A 3 -1.69 -40.73 -16.04
CA GLN A 3 -0.63 -39.74 -16.27
C GLN A 3 -1.17 -38.39 -16.79
N ALA A 4 -2.45 -38.31 -17.17
CA ALA A 4 -3.16 -37.09 -17.57
C ALA A 4 -3.61 -36.22 -16.37
N ASP A 5 -3.81 -36.81 -15.18
CA ASP A 5 -4.27 -36.09 -13.97
C ASP A 5 -3.14 -35.26 -13.30
N LEU A 6 -1.90 -35.41 -13.77
CA LEU A 6 -0.71 -34.72 -13.25
C LEU A 6 -0.40 -33.40 -13.97
N LEU A 7 -1.00 -33.16 -15.15
CA LEU A 7 -0.79 -31.94 -15.96
C LEU A 7 -1.85 -30.85 -15.71
N ASP A 8 -2.92 -31.16 -14.96
CA ASP A 8 -4.04 -30.25 -14.67
C ASP A 8 -3.89 -29.57 -13.29
N GLN A 9 -2.71 -29.68 -12.67
CA GLN A 9 -2.42 -29.16 -11.32
C GLN A 9 -1.78 -27.76 -11.34
N ASP A 10 -1.46 -27.22 -12.52
CA ASP A 10 -0.93 -25.88 -12.64
C ASP A 10 -2.07 -24.84 -12.60
N PRO A 11 -2.03 -23.86 -11.69
CA PRO A 11 -3.08 -22.84 -11.62
C PRO A 11 -3.06 -21.99 -12.90
N VAL A 12 -4.12 -22.08 -13.71
CA VAL A 12 -4.27 -21.37 -14.99
C VAL A 12 -4.59 -19.87 -14.80
N PHE A 13 -4.99 -19.46 -13.60
CA PHE A 13 -5.26 -18.07 -13.28
C PHE A 13 -4.83 -17.72 -11.85
N GLN A 14 -4.48 -16.46 -11.66
CA GLN A 14 -4.26 -15.88 -10.35
C GLN A 14 -4.94 -14.51 -10.30
N LEU A 15 -5.87 -14.33 -9.36
CA LEU A 15 -6.48 -13.03 -9.11
C LEU A 15 -5.59 -12.27 -8.13
N LYS A 16 -5.00 -11.16 -8.57
CA LYS A 16 -4.27 -10.22 -7.71
C LYS A 16 -4.99 -8.88 -7.72
N GLY A 17 -5.37 -8.40 -6.55
CA GLY A 17 -5.73 -7.00 -6.37
C GLY A 17 -4.46 -6.16 -6.27
N SER A 18 -4.36 -5.09 -7.07
CA SER A 18 -3.28 -4.10 -6.96
C SER A 18 -3.88 -2.70 -7.10
N MET A 19 -3.24 -1.72 -6.47
CA MET A 19 -3.65 -0.33 -6.59
C MET A 19 -3.10 0.24 -7.89
N LEU A 20 -4.00 0.61 -8.80
CA LEU A 20 -3.65 1.24 -10.08
C LEU A 20 -4.01 2.71 -10.03
N ALA A 21 -3.05 3.57 -10.37
CA ALA A 21 -3.31 4.99 -10.58
C ALA A 21 -4.02 5.16 -11.92
N VAL A 22 -5.27 5.62 -11.89
CA VAL A 22 -6.09 5.89 -13.09
C VAL A 22 -6.51 7.35 -13.08
N THR A 23 -6.54 7.97 -14.26
CA THR A 23 -6.98 9.37 -14.40
C THR A 23 -8.48 9.45 -14.11
N VAL A 24 -8.91 10.44 -13.32
CA VAL A 24 -10.32 10.71 -13.05
C VAL A 24 -10.70 12.03 -13.73
N LEU A 25 -11.75 12.03 -14.54
CA LEU A 25 -12.31 13.23 -15.16
C LEU A 25 -13.65 13.52 -14.49
N GLU A 26 -13.70 14.60 -13.73
CA GLU A 26 -14.92 15.07 -13.07
C GLU A 26 -15.72 15.97 -14.03
N LEU A 27 -16.94 15.56 -14.33
CA LEU A 27 -17.83 16.33 -15.20
C LEU A 27 -18.57 17.38 -14.36
N ALA A 28 -18.20 18.64 -14.53
CA ALA A 28 -18.79 19.75 -13.80
C ALA A 28 -20.09 20.30 -14.43
N HIS A 29 -20.24 20.15 -15.75
CA HIS A 29 -21.38 20.68 -16.51
C HIS A 29 -21.73 19.74 -17.68
N ASN A 30 -23.01 19.66 -18.03
CA ASN A 30 -23.54 18.88 -19.15
C ASN A 30 -23.51 19.70 -20.46
N ASP A 31 -22.30 20.05 -20.92
CA ASP A 31 -22.09 20.76 -22.19
C ASP A 31 -21.02 20.04 -23.03
N LEU A 32 -21.49 19.24 -23.98
CA LEU A 32 -20.65 18.47 -24.91
C LEU A 32 -19.74 19.37 -25.77
N SER A 33 -20.25 20.52 -26.22
CA SER A 33 -19.50 21.41 -27.11
C SER A 33 -18.37 22.11 -26.36
N ARG A 34 -18.59 22.45 -25.09
CA ARG A 34 -17.56 23.00 -24.22
C ARG A 34 -16.57 21.93 -23.78
N LEU A 35 -17.02 20.72 -23.47
CA LEU A 35 -16.17 19.58 -23.15
C LEU A 35 -15.18 19.28 -24.29
N ASP A 36 -15.67 19.19 -25.52
CA ASP A 36 -14.86 18.89 -26.70
C ASP A 36 -13.74 19.93 -26.91
N ARG A 37 -14.09 21.23 -26.83
CA ARG A 37 -13.11 22.32 -26.96
C ARG A 37 -12.06 22.30 -25.86
N GLN A 38 -12.47 22.13 -24.60
CA GLN A 38 -11.53 22.14 -23.48
C GLN A 38 -10.60 20.93 -23.48
N LEU A 39 -11.09 19.76 -23.89
CA LEU A 39 -10.25 18.59 -24.10
C LEU A 39 -9.27 18.81 -25.24
N ALA A 40 -9.69 19.39 -26.37
CA ALA A 40 -8.79 19.73 -27.47
C ALA A 40 -7.63 20.64 -27.01
N ASP A 41 -7.92 21.68 -26.24
CA ASP A 41 -6.91 22.58 -25.69
C ASP A 41 -5.92 21.86 -24.76
N LYS A 42 -6.41 20.90 -23.95
CA LYS A 42 -5.57 20.10 -23.06
C LYS A 42 -4.72 19.08 -23.80
N VAL A 43 -5.27 18.45 -24.84
CA VAL A 43 -4.53 17.55 -25.74
C VAL A 43 -3.40 18.32 -26.43
N ALA A 44 -3.65 19.54 -26.90
CA ALA A 44 -2.62 20.38 -27.51
C ALA A 44 -1.47 20.73 -26.53
N GLN A 45 -1.79 20.93 -25.24
CA GLN A 45 -0.79 21.20 -24.20
C GLN A 45 0.03 19.95 -23.83
N ALA A 46 -0.57 18.77 -23.84
CA ALA A 46 0.06 17.53 -23.35
C ALA A 46 -0.26 16.31 -24.23
N PRO A 47 0.14 16.29 -25.50
CA PRO A 47 -0.32 15.26 -26.46
C PRO A 47 0.06 13.84 -26.06
N ASN A 48 1.18 13.65 -25.36
CA ASN A 48 1.61 12.34 -24.88
C ASN A 48 0.78 11.84 -23.70
N PHE A 49 0.22 12.74 -22.88
CA PHE A 49 -0.63 12.36 -21.75
C PHE A 49 -1.97 11.79 -22.22
N PHE A 50 -2.42 12.09 -23.43
CA PHE A 50 -3.72 11.67 -23.96
C PHE A 50 -3.61 10.48 -24.94
N ARG A 51 -2.55 9.68 -24.88
CA ARG A 51 -2.38 8.51 -25.76
C ARG A 51 -2.92 7.25 -25.09
N ASP A 52 -4.14 6.86 -25.47
CA ASP A 52 -4.85 5.69 -24.92
C ASP A 52 -4.96 5.71 -23.39
N THR A 53 -5.16 6.89 -22.83
CA THR A 53 -5.05 7.11 -21.39
C THR A 53 -6.27 6.57 -20.67
N PRO A 54 -6.09 5.62 -19.73
CA PRO A 54 -7.19 5.05 -18.99
C PRO A 54 -7.85 6.11 -18.10
N LEU A 55 -9.18 6.14 -18.16
CA LEU A 55 -10.00 7.17 -17.54
C LEU A 55 -11.17 6.56 -16.75
N VAL A 56 -11.41 7.08 -15.55
CA VAL A 56 -12.69 6.96 -14.85
C VAL A 56 -13.47 8.26 -15.03
N LEU A 57 -14.67 8.17 -15.60
CA LEU A 57 -15.55 9.31 -15.77
C LEU A 57 -16.41 9.52 -14.52
N ALA A 58 -16.24 10.64 -13.85
CA ALA A 58 -16.91 10.95 -12.61
C ALA A 58 -18.09 11.90 -12.82
N LEU A 59 -19.29 11.33 -12.73
CA LEU A 59 -20.58 12.03 -12.81
C LEU A 59 -21.14 12.35 -11.40
N ASP A 60 -20.51 11.83 -10.34
CA ASP A 60 -20.91 12.05 -8.94
C ASP A 60 -20.79 13.52 -8.48
N LYS A 61 -20.14 14.37 -9.27
CA LYS A 61 -19.98 15.82 -9.05
C LYS A 61 -20.81 16.69 -9.98
N LEU A 62 -21.56 16.09 -10.90
CA LEU A 62 -22.43 16.84 -11.81
C LEU A 62 -23.61 17.42 -11.00
N PRO A 63 -23.84 18.75 -11.02
CA PRO A 63 -24.93 19.36 -10.27
C PRO A 63 -26.31 18.85 -10.67
N ASP A 64 -27.21 18.80 -9.69
CA ASP A 64 -28.63 18.53 -9.95
C ASP A 64 -29.22 19.66 -10.83
N GLY A 65 -29.99 19.31 -11.86
CA GLY A 65 -30.63 20.27 -12.77
C GLY A 65 -29.91 20.50 -14.11
N GLU A 66 -28.78 19.83 -14.35
CA GLU A 66 -28.06 19.82 -15.65
C GLU A 66 -28.79 19.03 -16.76
N GLY A 67 -30.01 18.56 -16.51
CA GLY A 67 -30.84 17.83 -17.47
C GLY A 67 -30.37 16.40 -17.74
N GLN A 68 -30.80 15.85 -18.87
CA GLN A 68 -30.44 14.51 -19.32
C GLN A 68 -29.03 14.52 -19.92
N LEU A 69 -28.15 13.68 -19.38
CA LEU A 69 -26.78 13.54 -19.87
C LEU A 69 -26.76 12.65 -21.12
N ASP A 70 -26.17 13.15 -22.21
CA ASP A 70 -25.80 12.29 -23.35
C ASP A 70 -24.48 11.58 -23.05
N LEU A 71 -24.58 10.48 -22.30
CA LEU A 71 -23.42 9.69 -21.89
C LEU A 71 -22.63 9.16 -23.09
N GLN A 72 -23.31 8.74 -24.17
CA GLN A 72 -22.64 8.23 -25.36
C GLN A 72 -21.81 9.32 -26.05
N GLY A 73 -22.37 10.52 -26.19
CA GLY A 73 -21.65 11.69 -26.72
C GLY A 73 -20.41 12.03 -25.89
N VAL A 74 -20.50 11.99 -24.56
CA VAL A 74 -19.35 12.22 -23.66
C VAL A 74 -18.25 11.18 -23.90
N LEU A 75 -18.61 9.90 -23.99
CA LEU A 75 -17.65 8.82 -24.22
C LEU A 75 -16.97 8.94 -25.59
N ASP A 76 -17.72 9.31 -26.63
CA ASP A 76 -17.20 9.50 -27.97
C ASP A 76 -16.23 10.69 -28.04
N ILE A 77 -16.54 11.80 -27.36
CA ILE A 77 -15.62 12.94 -27.21
C ILE A 77 -14.33 12.49 -26.51
N CYS A 78 -14.44 11.82 -25.35
CA CYS A 78 -13.28 11.30 -24.63
C CYS A 78 -12.41 10.40 -25.52
N ARG A 79 -13.03 9.49 -26.27
CA ARG A 79 -12.34 8.57 -27.19
C ARG A 79 -11.59 9.29 -28.30
N ARG A 80 -12.22 10.31 -28.92
CA ARG A 80 -11.61 11.13 -29.98
C ARG A 80 -10.38 11.90 -29.50
N HIS A 81 -10.40 12.35 -28.24
CA HIS A 81 -9.27 13.02 -27.59
C HIS A 81 -8.27 12.04 -26.95
N GLY A 82 -8.37 10.74 -27.25
CA GLY A 82 -7.39 9.74 -26.84
C GLY A 82 -7.51 9.25 -25.39
N LEU A 83 -8.60 9.60 -24.70
CA LEU A 83 -8.96 9.01 -23.41
C LEU A 83 -9.73 7.70 -23.62
N ARG A 84 -9.54 6.73 -22.73
CA ARG A 84 -10.21 5.43 -22.75
C ARG A 84 -10.98 5.26 -21.45
N THR A 85 -12.29 5.47 -21.50
CA THR A 85 -13.15 5.31 -20.33
C THR A 85 -13.25 3.84 -19.95
N LEU A 86 -12.75 3.50 -18.76
CA LEU A 86 -12.80 2.15 -18.20
C LEU A 86 -14.05 1.90 -17.36
N ALA A 87 -14.51 2.94 -16.66
CA ALA A 87 -15.65 2.88 -15.77
C ALA A 87 -16.21 4.28 -15.53
N ILE A 88 -17.43 4.33 -14.99
CA ILE A 88 -18.04 5.58 -14.53
C ILE A 88 -18.24 5.57 -13.01
N ARG A 89 -18.24 6.75 -12.38
CA ARG A 89 -18.81 6.96 -11.04
C ARG A 89 -20.08 7.76 -11.20
N ALA A 90 -21.20 7.26 -10.69
CA ALA A 90 -22.49 7.93 -10.80
C ALA A 90 -23.36 7.67 -9.57
N ASN A 91 -24.21 8.65 -9.25
CA ASN A 91 -25.20 8.57 -8.16
C ASN A 91 -26.64 8.65 -8.66
N ARG A 92 -26.86 9.28 -9.81
CA ARG A 92 -28.20 9.47 -10.38
C ARG A 92 -28.66 8.17 -11.04
N GLU A 93 -29.90 7.78 -10.78
CA GLU A 93 -30.47 6.55 -11.38
C GLU A 93 -30.45 6.59 -12.92
N GLU A 94 -30.64 7.77 -13.51
CA GLU A 94 -30.61 7.96 -14.96
C GLU A 94 -29.25 7.58 -15.54
N ASP A 95 -28.17 8.06 -14.93
CA ASP A 95 -26.80 7.78 -15.35
C ASP A 95 -26.44 6.30 -15.16
N LEU A 96 -26.90 5.68 -14.07
CA LEU A 96 -26.72 4.25 -13.80
C LEU A 96 -27.41 3.38 -14.86
N ARG A 97 -28.63 3.76 -15.28
CA ARG A 97 -29.35 3.06 -16.35
C ARG A 97 -28.60 3.19 -17.68
N LEU A 98 -28.13 4.39 -18.02
CA LEU A 98 -27.34 4.62 -19.23
C LEU A 98 -26.04 3.81 -19.25
N ALA A 99 -25.33 3.74 -18.12
CA ALA A 99 -24.12 2.92 -17.97
C ALA A 99 -24.38 1.44 -18.23
N THR A 100 -25.48 0.93 -17.66
CA THR A 100 -25.91 -0.46 -17.84
C THR A 100 -26.25 -0.75 -19.31
N MET A 101 -26.95 0.17 -19.97
CA MET A 101 -27.28 0.04 -21.39
C MET A 101 -26.05 0.05 -22.31
N LEU A 102 -25.00 0.76 -21.91
CA LEU A 102 -23.74 0.86 -22.66
C LEU A 102 -22.70 -0.18 -22.22
N ASP A 103 -23.04 -1.09 -21.31
CA ASP A 103 -22.17 -2.10 -20.72
C ASP A 103 -20.88 -1.53 -20.09
N ILE A 104 -21.03 -0.40 -19.38
CA ILE A 104 -19.90 0.27 -18.72
C ILE A 104 -19.95 0.00 -17.22
N PRO A 105 -18.84 -0.49 -16.63
CA PRO A 105 -18.75 -0.71 -15.20
C PRO A 105 -19.02 0.58 -14.40
N VAL A 106 -19.80 0.43 -13.33
CA VAL A 106 -20.06 1.51 -12.37
C VAL A 106 -19.21 1.27 -11.13
N LEU A 107 -18.41 2.27 -10.76
CA LEU A 107 -17.65 2.30 -9.52
C LEU A 107 -18.43 3.05 -8.42
N PRO A 108 -18.18 2.71 -7.14
CA PRO A 108 -18.74 3.46 -6.02
C PRO A 108 -18.41 4.95 -6.11
N PRO A 109 -19.31 5.84 -5.67
CA PRO A 109 -19.04 7.27 -5.67
C PRO A 109 -17.95 7.65 -4.67
N SER A 110 -17.33 8.81 -4.91
CA SER A 110 -16.22 9.30 -4.11
C SER A 110 -16.60 9.42 -2.62
N GLY A 111 -15.88 8.71 -1.75
CA GLY A 111 -16.09 8.78 -0.30
C GLY A 111 -17.09 7.77 0.28
N SER A 112 -17.72 6.92 -0.54
CA SER A 112 -18.48 5.77 -0.06
C SER A 112 -17.52 4.66 0.37
N ARG A 113 -17.19 4.62 1.67
CA ARG A 113 -16.56 3.47 2.30
C ARG A 113 -17.41 2.23 2.05
N ASP A 114 -16.75 1.09 1.77
CA ASP A 114 -17.40 -0.22 1.76
C ASP A 114 -18.28 -0.36 3.00
N ARG A 115 -19.58 -0.48 2.77
CA ARG A 115 -20.47 -0.99 3.81
C ARG A 115 -20.25 -2.50 3.79
N PRO A 116 -19.77 -3.12 4.88
CA PRO A 116 -19.69 -4.57 4.94
C PRO A 116 -21.08 -5.11 4.61
N LEU A 117 -21.17 -5.93 3.56
CA LEU A 117 -22.37 -6.70 3.31
C LEU A 117 -22.51 -7.66 4.49
N GLU A 118 -23.45 -7.36 5.40
CA GLU A 118 -23.82 -8.31 6.44
C GLU A 118 -24.29 -9.59 5.73
N PRO A 119 -23.70 -10.75 6.04
CA PRO A 119 -24.22 -12.01 5.53
C PRO A 119 -25.67 -12.11 5.97
N ARG A 120 -26.60 -12.18 5.01
CA ARG A 120 -27.98 -12.52 5.29
C ARG A 120 -27.97 -13.88 5.99
N ASP A 121 -28.46 -13.90 7.22
CA ASP A 121 -28.57 -15.10 8.04
C ASP A 121 -29.20 -16.22 7.23
N ALA A 122 -28.44 -17.31 7.11
CA ALA A 122 -28.92 -18.55 6.54
C ALA A 122 -30.14 -19.00 7.37
N VAL A 123 -31.25 -19.19 6.67
CA VAL A 123 -32.49 -19.75 7.20
C VAL A 123 -32.18 -21.05 7.93
N ALA A 124 -32.66 -21.14 9.18
CA ALA A 124 -32.51 -22.27 10.07
C ALA A 124 -33.14 -23.56 9.50
N ALA A 125 -32.47 -24.69 9.74
CA ALA A 125 -33.08 -26.01 9.80
C ALA A 125 -32.61 -26.73 11.09
N PRO A 126 -33.48 -27.54 11.75
CA PRO A 126 -33.36 -27.81 13.19
C PRO A 126 -32.70 -29.15 13.57
N ALA A 127 -32.27 -29.17 14.83
CA ALA A 127 -32.23 -30.27 15.81
C ALA A 127 -31.50 -31.60 15.47
N ASN A 128 -30.49 -31.93 16.28
CA ASN A 128 -30.61 -33.11 17.13
C ASN A 128 -29.74 -33.04 18.41
N GLU A 129 -30.33 -33.51 19.51
CA GLU A 129 -29.80 -33.69 20.86
C GLU A 129 -28.66 -34.74 20.84
N GLY A 130 -27.53 -34.62 21.51
CA GLY A 130 -27.36 -34.56 22.96
C GLY A 130 -26.89 -35.94 23.46
N ILE A 131 -25.65 -36.06 23.98
CA ILE A 131 -25.29 -36.99 25.05
C ILE A 131 -24.05 -36.46 25.80
N VAL A 132 -24.22 -36.52 27.11
CA VAL A 132 -23.45 -35.97 28.22
C VAL A 132 -22.30 -36.91 28.61
N ARG A 133 -21.17 -36.39 29.10
CA ARG A 133 -20.60 -36.66 30.46
C ARG A 133 -19.12 -36.24 30.61
N ARG A 134 -18.93 -35.27 31.50
CA ARG A 134 -17.73 -34.86 32.28
C ARG A 134 -17.33 -35.98 33.30
N PRO A 135 -16.29 -35.80 34.15
CA PRO A 135 -14.92 -35.25 34.01
C PRO A 135 -13.87 -36.08 34.84
N ARG A 136 -12.75 -35.42 35.24
CA ARG A 136 -11.76 -35.66 36.34
C ARG A 136 -10.40 -36.27 35.93
N SER A 137 -9.31 -35.48 35.99
CA SER A 137 -8.27 -35.40 37.07
C SER A 137 -7.35 -36.65 37.08
N GLU A 138 -6.03 -36.62 37.27
CA GLU A 138 -5.08 -35.67 37.84
C GLU A 138 -3.64 -36.20 37.54
N LYS A 139 -2.68 -35.27 37.56
CA LYS A 139 -1.23 -35.35 37.82
C LYS A 139 -0.56 -36.69 38.21
N LEU A 140 0.72 -36.82 37.80
CA LEU A 140 1.96 -37.05 38.60
C LEU A 140 3.07 -37.47 37.58
N ALA A 141 4.38 -37.28 37.71
CA ALA A 141 5.32 -36.51 38.53
C ALA A 141 6.71 -36.78 37.92
N GLU A 142 7.68 -35.89 38.13
CA GLU A 142 9.12 -36.09 37.85
C GLU A 142 9.74 -37.13 38.80
N PRO A 143 11.01 -37.58 38.60
CA PRO A 143 12.16 -36.91 39.27
C PRO A 143 13.51 -37.02 38.44
N VAL A 144 14.49 -36.08 38.44
CA VAL A 144 15.60 -35.75 39.41
C VAL A 144 17.05 -36.08 38.89
N VAL A 145 17.89 -35.02 38.75
CA VAL A 145 19.32 -34.83 39.21
C VAL A 145 20.44 -35.66 38.48
N GLU A 146 21.68 -35.22 38.15
CA GLU A 146 22.66 -34.31 38.77
C GLU A 146 23.86 -33.86 37.86
N LYS A 147 24.38 -32.64 38.12
CA LYS A 147 25.75 -32.05 38.06
C LYS A 147 26.82 -32.44 37.01
N ALA A 148 27.50 -31.42 36.44
CA ALA A 148 28.80 -30.90 36.93
C ALA A 148 29.35 -29.72 36.09
N ILE A 149 29.97 -28.78 36.78
CA ILE A 149 30.73 -27.60 36.33
C ILE A 149 32.16 -27.79 36.86
N ASP A 150 33.21 -27.54 36.07
CA ASP A 150 34.07 -26.34 36.21
C ASP A 150 35.33 -26.35 35.31
N LYS A 151 35.82 -25.12 35.13
CA LYS A 151 36.88 -24.58 34.25
C LYS A 151 38.31 -25.11 34.47
N ALA A 152 39.16 -24.92 33.45
CA ALA A 152 40.50 -24.32 33.62
C ALA A 152 41.10 -23.80 32.29
N ASN A 153 41.93 -22.77 32.44
CA ASN A 153 42.47 -21.83 31.46
C ASN A 153 43.93 -22.20 31.08
N GLY A 154 44.44 -21.78 29.91
CA GLY A 154 45.85 -22.00 29.57
C GLY A 154 46.29 -21.32 28.27
N LYS A 155 47.15 -20.31 28.40
CA LYS A 155 47.61 -19.31 27.43
C LYS A 155 49.09 -19.57 27.11
N THR A 156 49.57 -19.40 25.87
CA THR A 156 50.92 -18.84 25.54
C THR A 156 51.15 -18.66 24.04
N ALA A 157 51.79 -17.52 23.70
CA ALA A 157 52.37 -17.13 22.41
C ALA A 157 53.66 -17.95 22.10
N ASP A 158 54.25 -18.00 20.91
CA ASP A 158 54.77 -16.89 20.08
C ASP A 158 55.41 -17.46 18.78
N LYS A 159 55.68 -16.55 17.83
CA LYS A 159 56.67 -16.58 16.72
C LYS A 159 56.34 -17.13 15.32
N ALA A 160 56.23 -16.16 14.40
CA ALA A 160 56.70 -16.18 13.00
C ALA A 160 58.25 -15.97 12.95
N PRO A 161 59.00 -16.09 11.81
CA PRO A 161 58.70 -15.44 10.52
C PRO A 161 59.12 -16.18 9.21
N GLU A 162 58.74 -15.53 8.09
CA GLU A 162 59.48 -15.42 6.80
C GLU A 162 59.27 -16.46 5.67
N LYS A 163 58.52 -16.06 4.61
CA LYS A 163 59.04 -15.68 3.27
C LYS A 163 57.92 -15.56 2.21
N ALA A 164 57.99 -14.49 1.42
CA ALA A 164 57.28 -14.32 0.15
C ALA A 164 57.91 -15.17 -0.97
N PRO A 165 57.22 -15.45 -2.10
CA PRO A 165 57.24 -14.47 -3.19
C PRO A 165 55.92 -14.28 -3.97
N GLU A 166 55.89 -13.09 -4.58
CA GLU A 166 55.01 -12.46 -5.57
C GLU A 166 54.12 -13.34 -6.46
N LYS A 167 52.86 -12.89 -6.63
CA LYS A 167 52.13 -12.93 -7.90
C LYS A 167 51.11 -11.79 -7.99
N THR A 168 51.32 -10.96 -9.00
CA THR A 168 50.34 -10.23 -9.81
C THR A 168 49.44 -9.19 -9.11
N SER A 169 49.75 -7.93 -9.35
CA SER A 169 48.91 -6.78 -9.01
C SER A 169 47.61 -6.81 -9.81
N GLU A 170 46.56 -7.39 -9.23
CA GLU A 170 45.19 -7.05 -9.58
C GLU A 170 44.76 -5.89 -8.68
N LYS A 171 44.59 -4.73 -9.30
CA LYS A 171 44.19 -3.48 -8.66
C LYS A 171 42.82 -3.70 -8.02
N ALA A 172 42.82 -3.97 -6.72
CA ALA A 172 41.62 -4.02 -5.90
C ALA A 172 40.83 -2.73 -6.11
N ALA A 173 39.60 -2.87 -6.60
CA ALA A 173 38.63 -1.79 -6.64
C ALA A 173 38.40 -1.32 -5.20
N GLU A 174 38.79 -0.08 -4.95
CA GLU A 174 38.47 0.66 -3.74
C GLU A 174 36.95 0.59 -3.51
N PRO A 175 36.47 0.20 -2.31
CA PRO A 175 35.04 0.15 -2.02
C PRO A 175 34.46 1.54 -2.31
N ALA A 176 33.49 1.60 -3.22
CA ALA A 176 32.82 2.85 -3.56
C ALA A 176 32.38 3.56 -2.28
N ALA A 177 32.91 4.77 -2.07
CA ALA A 177 32.56 5.60 -0.92
C ALA A 177 31.03 5.69 -0.82
N PRO A 178 30.42 5.47 0.36
CA PRO A 178 28.98 5.44 0.50
C PRO A 178 28.40 6.78 0.04
N ALA A 179 27.51 6.72 -0.96
CA ALA A 179 26.83 7.90 -1.48
C ALA A 179 26.08 8.58 -0.33
N VAL A 180 26.44 9.83 -0.03
CA VAL A 180 25.78 10.63 1.01
C VAL A 180 24.37 10.96 0.53
N ARG A 181 23.36 10.31 1.11
CA ARG A 181 21.95 10.62 0.85
C ARG A 181 21.55 11.80 1.74
N PRO A 182 21.14 12.95 1.18
CA PRO A 182 20.75 14.10 1.99
C PRO A 182 19.44 13.81 2.74
N THR A 183 19.46 13.95 4.07
CA THR A 183 18.27 13.78 4.91
C THR A 183 17.52 15.10 5.03
N LYS A 184 16.20 15.08 4.77
CA LYS A 184 15.34 16.25 4.94
C LYS A 184 14.78 16.29 6.37
N LEU A 185 15.03 17.39 7.08
CA LEU A 185 14.55 17.60 8.45
C LEU A 185 13.37 18.57 8.48
N VAL A 186 12.28 18.17 9.14
CA VAL A 186 11.08 19.00 9.37
C VAL A 186 10.88 19.15 10.87
N THR A 187 11.01 20.37 11.37
CA THR A 187 10.86 20.71 12.79
C THR A 187 9.51 21.36 13.11
N THR A 188 8.71 21.69 12.09
CA THR A 188 7.40 22.31 12.22
C THR A 188 6.27 21.29 12.11
N PRO A 189 5.14 21.47 12.82
CA PRO A 189 3.99 20.57 12.69
C PRO A 189 3.48 20.46 11.26
N VAL A 190 3.25 19.24 10.79
CA VAL A 190 2.72 18.98 9.45
C VAL A 190 1.19 18.90 9.54
N ARG A 191 0.52 19.89 8.94
CA ARG A 191 -0.95 20.04 8.99
C ARG A 191 -1.62 19.23 7.88
N GLY A 192 -2.91 18.95 8.06
CA GLY A 192 -3.71 18.25 7.06
C GLY A 192 -3.72 18.97 5.72
N GLY A 193 -3.67 18.21 4.62
CA GLY A 193 -3.59 18.73 3.26
C GLY A 193 -2.17 19.13 2.81
N VAL A 194 -1.18 19.10 3.69
CA VAL A 194 0.22 19.36 3.34
C VAL A 194 0.93 18.07 2.95
N GLN A 195 1.65 18.13 1.84
CA GLN A 195 2.52 17.06 1.37
C GLN A 195 3.98 17.47 1.53
N ILE A 196 4.78 16.63 2.19
CA ILE A 196 6.22 16.80 2.34
C ILE A 196 6.93 15.66 1.61
N TYR A 197 7.74 16.02 0.62
CA TYR A 197 8.56 15.06 -0.11
C TYR A 197 10.06 15.25 0.20
N ALA A 198 10.76 14.16 0.51
CA ALA A 198 12.20 14.06 0.64
C ALA A 198 12.78 13.27 -0.55
N ALA A 199 13.25 14.01 -1.57
CA ALA A 199 13.86 13.42 -2.75
C ALA A 199 15.30 12.96 -2.45
N GLY A 200 15.64 11.74 -2.86
CA GLY A 200 16.99 11.19 -2.80
C GLY A 200 17.47 10.73 -1.41
N GLY A 201 16.61 10.75 -0.39
CA GLY A 201 17.03 10.40 0.96
C GLY A 201 15.89 10.23 1.96
N ASP A 202 16.27 10.28 3.23
CA ASP A 202 15.40 10.04 4.37
C ASP A 202 14.66 11.31 4.78
N LEU A 203 13.50 11.14 5.41
CA LEU A 203 12.70 12.22 5.98
C LEU A 203 12.63 12.07 7.50
N ILE A 204 13.02 13.11 8.23
CA ILE A 204 12.90 13.17 9.68
C ILE A 204 11.92 14.29 10.04
N VAL A 205 10.93 13.96 10.86
CA VAL A 205 9.92 14.89 11.38
C VAL A 205 10.00 14.90 12.90
N LEU A 206 10.35 16.05 13.47
CA LEU A 206 10.46 16.29 14.93
C LEU A 206 9.17 16.89 15.53
N ALA A 207 8.06 16.82 14.80
CA ALA A 207 6.82 17.49 15.16
C ALA A 207 5.60 16.58 14.88
N PRO A 208 4.41 16.92 15.41
CA PRO A 208 3.19 16.18 15.13
C PRO A 208 2.80 16.21 13.65
N VAL A 209 2.27 15.10 13.17
CA VAL A 209 1.73 14.95 11.81
C VAL A 209 0.23 14.74 11.93
N SER A 210 -0.53 15.67 11.37
CA SER A 210 -1.98 15.71 11.48
C SER A 210 -2.67 14.75 10.51
N PRO A 211 -3.95 14.38 10.77
CA PRO A 211 -4.77 13.70 9.77
C PRO A 211 -4.78 14.45 8.44
N GLY A 212 -4.78 13.72 7.32
CA GLY A 212 -4.72 14.28 5.98
C GLY A 212 -3.35 14.84 5.54
N ALA A 213 -2.35 14.89 6.42
CA ALA A 213 -0.97 15.22 6.02
C ALA A 213 -0.32 14.03 5.32
N GLU A 214 0.64 14.30 4.43
CA GLU A 214 1.30 13.26 3.65
C GLU A 214 2.83 13.43 3.67
N LEU A 215 3.52 12.37 4.06
CA LEU A 215 4.97 12.29 4.12
C LEU A 215 5.45 11.30 3.07
N LEU A 216 6.33 11.73 2.17
CA LEU A 216 6.94 10.91 1.14
C LEU A 216 8.45 10.98 1.25
N ALA A 217 9.11 9.83 1.17
CA ALA A 217 10.56 9.75 1.13
C ALA A 217 11.01 8.66 0.15
N ASP A 218 12.10 8.94 -0.57
CA ASP A 218 12.77 7.91 -1.37
C ASP A 218 13.47 6.88 -0.49
N GLY A 219 13.88 7.27 0.73
CA GLY A 219 14.47 6.40 1.76
C GLY A 219 13.52 6.18 2.94
N ASN A 220 14.08 6.27 4.14
CA ASN A 220 13.38 6.03 5.42
C ASN A 220 12.54 7.24 5.85
N ILE A 221 11.55 6.99 6.70
CA ILE A 221 10.78 8.03 7.38
C ILE A 221 10.91 7.85 8.90
N HIS A 222 11.26 8.93 9.60
CA HIS A 222 11.31 8.98 11.05
C HIS A 222 10.35 10.06 11.56
N VAL A 223 9.39 9.68 12.39
CA VAL A 223 8.43 10.59 13.02
C VAL A 223 8.58 10.53 14.53
N TYR A 224 9.20 11.56 15.09
CA TYR A 224 9.42 11.73 16.52
C TYR A 224 8.28 12.53 17.16
N GLY A 225 7.05 12.09 16.91
CA GLY A 225 5.82 12.68 17.44
C GLY A 225 4.58 11.85 17.07
N PRO A 226 3.36 12.34 17.38
CA PRO A 226 2.13 11.70 16.96
C PRO A 226 2.02 11.67 15.43
N MET A 227 2.01 10.47 14.85
CA MET A 227 1.86 10.28 13.41
C MET A 227 0.41 9.93 13.07
N ARG A 228 -0.40 10.89 12.60
CA ARG A 228 -1.82 10.67 12.21
C ARG A 228 -2.11 10.80 10.72
N GLY A 229 -1.14 11.26 9.93
CA GLY A 229 -1.27 11.38 8.47
C GLY A 229 -0.93 10.09 7.73
N ARG A 230 -0.45 10.23 6.50
CA ARG A 230 0.04 9.15 5.64
C ARG A 230 1.58 9.19 5.55
N ALA A 231 2.24 8.04 5.68
CA ALA A 231 3.68 7.90 5.47
C ALA A 231 3.99 6.91 4.35
N LEU A 232 4.70 7.36 3.33
CA LEU A 232 5.10 6.58 2.16
C LEU A 232 6.63 6.62 2.06
N ALA A 233 7.28 5.55 2.51
CA ALA A 233 8.73 5.37 2.43
C ALA A 233 9.10 4.54 1.20
N GLY A 234 10.33 4.71 0.73
CA GLY A 234 10.81 3.96 -0.44
C GLY A 234 9.98 4.22 -1.71
N VAL A 235 9.47 5.45 -1.93
CA VAL A 235 8.51 5.72 -3.03
C VAL A 235 9.06 5.45 -4.43
N LYS A 236 10.39 5.35 -4.57
CA LYS A 236 11.08 4.91 -5.79
C LYS A 236 11.30 3.40 -5.89
N GLY A 237 10.63 2.61 -5.06
CA GLY A 237 10.75 1.15 -5.02
C GLY A 237 11.85 0.61 -4.10
N ASP A 238 12.32 1.42 -3.14
CA ASP A 238 13.28 0.93 -2.13
C ASP A 238 12.58 0.05 -1.09
N THR A 239 12.66 -1.27 -1.28
CA THR A 239 12.08 -2.27 -0.37
C THR A 239 12.82 -2.38 0.96
N SER A 240 14.03 -1.82 1.05
CA SER A 240 14.82 -1.80 2.29
C SER A 240 14.48 -0.63 3.20
N ALA A 241 13.68 0.32 2.70
CA ALA A 241 13.24 1.48 3.46
C ALA A 241 12.39 1.08 4.67
N ARG A 242 12.44 1.91 5.71
CA ARG A 242 11.78 1.68 7.00
C ARG A 242 11.02 2.92 7.44
N ILE A 243 9.96 2.69 8.22
CA ILE A 243 9.20 3.77 8.87
C ILE A 243 9.32 3.60 10.39
N PHE A 244 9.74 4.66 11.06
CA PHE A 244 9.83 4.72 12.52
C PHE A 244 8.87 5.77 13.03
N CYS A 245 7.99 5.39 13.96
CA CYS A 245 7.03 6.30 14.58
C CYS A 245 7.08 6.14 16.10
N GLN A 246 7.10 7.24 16.86
CA GLN A 246 6.95 7.15 18.32
C GLN A 246 5.52 6.82 18.77
N GLN A 247 4.52 7.22 17.97
CA GLN A 247 3.12 6.90 18.20
C GLN A 247 2.44 6.60 16.87
N LEU A 248 2.16 5.31 16.63
CA LEU A 248 1.48 4.86 15.43
C LEU A 248 -0.01 5.21 15.49
N GLY A 249 -0.42 6.26 14.78
CA GLY A 249 -1.82 6.63 14.60
C GLY A 249 -2.18 6.90 13.13
N ALA A 250 -1.36 6.40 12.20
CA ALA A 250 -1.37 6.80 10.80
C ALA A 250 -2.65 6.37 10.07
N GLU A 251 -3.06 7.16 9.09
CA GLU A 251 -4.11 6.82 8.13
C GLU A 251 -3.65 5.72 7.16
N LEU A 252 -2.36 5.76 6.79
CA LEU A 252 -1.73 4.82 5.88
C LEU A 252 -0.22 4.79 6.13
N VAL A 253 0.37 3.60 6.10
CA VAL A 253 1.82 3.41 6.01
C VAL A 253 2.14 2.59 4.76
N SER A 254 3.19 2.98 4.03
CA SER A 254 3.64 2.26 2.83
C SER A 254 5.15 2.19 2.72
N ILE A 255 5.66 1.06 2.24
CA ILE A 255 7.07 0.84 1.89
C ILE A 255 7.10 0.24 0.49
N ALA A 256 7.75 0.92 -0.46
CA ALA A 256 7.91 0.45 -1.85
C ALA A 256 6.60 0.05 -2.54
N GLY A 257 5.51 0.76 -2.26
CA GLY A 257 4.19 0.50 -2.85
C GLY A 257 3.34 -0.53 -2.10
N ASN A 258 3.91 -1.32 -1.18
CA ASN A 258 3.14 -2.15 -0.26
C ASN A 258 2.61 -1.27 0.87
N TYR A 259 1.32 -1.36 1.21
CA TYR A 259 0.71 -0.48 2.20
C TYR A 259 -0.23 -1.19 3.17
N LYS A 260 -0.43 -0.55 4.33
CA LYS A 260 -1.45 -0.89 5.32
C LYS A 260 -2.24 0.37 5.66
N VAL A 261 -3.56 0.25 5.64
CA VAL A 261 -4.49 1.35 5.96
C VAL A 261 -4.85 1.35 7.46
N ALA A 262 -5.43 2.45 7.92
CA ALA A 262 -5.81 2.65 9.32
C ALA A 262 -6.64 1.50 9.89
N GLU A 263 -7.58 0.93 9.13
CA GLU A 263 -8.40 -0.18 9.60
C GLU A 263 -7.56 -1.39 10.02
N ASP A 264 -6.51 -1.72 9.27
CA ASP A 264 -5.60 -2.84 9.57
C ASP A 264 -4.64 -2.49 10.70
N LEU A 265 -4.12 -1.27 10.70
CA LEU A 265 -3.20 -0.79 11.74
C LEU A 265 -3.87 -0.74 13.11
N ARG A 266 -5.15 -0.36 13.17
CA ARG A 266 -5.93 -0.32 14.43
C ARG A 266 -6.24 -1.68 15.02
N ARG A 267 -6.26 -2.74 14.20
CA ARG A 267 -6.43 -4.13 14.66
C ARG A 267 -5.16 -4.70 15.29
N SER A 268 -4.01 -4.09 15.01
CA SER A 268 -2.73 -4.51 15.54
C SER A 268 -2.54 -4.02 17.00
N PRO A 269 -1.93 -4.84 17.88
CA PRO A 269 -1.69 -4.45 19.27
C PRO A 269 -0.66 -3.30 19.42
N GLN A 270 0.04 -2.94 18.34
CA GLN A 270 1.04 -1.88 18.31
C GLN A 270 0.42 -0.48 18.05
N TRP A 271 -0.90 -0.36 17.91
CA TRP A 271 -1.56 0.93 17.73
C TRP A 271 -1.27 1.90 18.89
N GLY A 272 -0.93 3.15 18.56
CA GLY A 272 -0.55 4.20 19.50
C GLY A 272 0.82 4.02 20.15
N GLN A 273 1.53 2.92 19.89
CA GLN A 273 2.85 2.64 20.45
C GLN A 273 3.97 3.15 19.54
N ALA A 274 5.20 3.12 20.07
CA ALA A 274 6.40 3.29 19.27
C ALA A 274 6.63 2.05 18.42
N VAL A 275 6.78 2.24 17.12
CA VAL A 275 6.87 1.15 16.14
C VAL A 275 7.97 1.37 15.12
N HIS A 276 8.45 0.25 14.62
CA HIS A 276 9.27 0.12 13.43
C HIS A 276 8.50 -0.74 12.43
N VAL A 277 8.27 -0.15 11.25
CA VAL A 277 7.64 -0.81 10.10
C VAL A 277 8.73 -1.15 9.10
N SER A 278 8.77 -2.42 8.70
CA SER A 278 9.67 -2.93 7.67
C SER A 278 8.92 -3.82 6.69
N LEU A 279 9.49 -4.00 5.49
CA LEU A 279 8.96 -4.89 4.49
C LEU A 279 9.75 -6.22 4.50
N SER A 280 9.05 -7.35 4.51
CA SER A 280 9.65 -8.69 4.34
C SER A 280 8.89 -9.43 3.24
N GLY A 281 9.55 -9.63 2.10
CA GLY A 281 8.85 -10.02 0.88
C GLY A 281 7.84 -8.93 0.50
N ASP A 282 6.56 -9.30 0.42
CA ASP A 282 5.46 -8.38 0.08
C ASP A 282 4.59 -7.99 1.29
N VAL A 283 5.01 -8.37 2.52
CA VAL A 283 4.23 -8.13 3.74
C VAL A 283 4.90 -7.09 4.63
N LEU A 284 4.12 -6.08 5.03
CA LEU A 284 4.55 -5.09 6.03
C LEU A 284 4.50 -5.68 7.43
N ASN A 285 5.67 -5.71 8.08
CA ASN A 285 5.85 -6.10 9.47
C ASN A 285 5.85 -4.86 10.36
N ILE A 286 5.10 -4.93 11.46
CA ILE A 286 5.00 -3.85 12.45
C ILE A 286 5.51 -4.39 13.77
N THR A 287 6.71 -3.97 14.14
CA THR A 287 7.36 -4.34 15.40
C THR A 287 7.34 -3.16 16.35
N ARG A 288 7.23 -3.44 17.66
CA ARG A 288 7.38 -2.41 18.68
C ARG A 288 8.87 -2.02 18.80
N LEU A 289 9.14 -0.72 18.95
CA LEU A 289 10.47 -0.18 19.27
C LEU A 289 10.81 -0.32 20.76
#